data_AF-A0A3Q4I946-F1
#
_entry.id   AF-A0A3Q4I946-F1
#
_cell.length_a   1.000
_cell.length_b   1.000
_cell.length_c   1.000
_cell.angle_alpha   90.00
_cell.angle_beta   90.00
_cell.angle_gamma   90.00
#
_symmetry.space_group_name_H-M   'P 1'
#
loop_
_entity.id
_entity.type
_entity.pdbx_description
1 polymer ?
#
loop_
_entity_poly.entity_id
_entity_poly.type
_entity_poly.pdbx_seq_one_letter_code
_entity_poly.pdbx_strand_id
1 'polypeptide(L)'
;FYMADNNSVNVFLQRPNDRMIIVQILVIIFLCIKMFILLFVSDILVILTYFHFAIQVWLCIIITIFVLMYTFVTPVTLTAMTLERYVAICMPLRHGQLCSTRSTMYCILIIHGVSFAPCIIILSMFFATVSLNFYRKYMICTVELFILYRWQDQVRSAIHQFYFLIMRIIIIFSYVQITKVAKALLLCLIYIVPRCLSPLIYGLRDEKFFFALKNLFCCVCHVLFYCKKRKPLCI
;
A
#
# COMPACT_ATOMS: atom_id res chain seq x y z
N PHE A 1 32.18 -32.69 -12.64
CA PHE A 1 32.49 -32.72 -11.20
C PHE A 1 33.06 -31.36 -10.81
N TYR A 2 32.28 -30.58 -10.05
CA TYR A 2 32.62 -29.48 -9.14
C TYR A 2 31.59 -28.34 -9.20
N MET A 3 30.55 -28.55 -8.39
CA MET A 3 29.83 -27.59 -7.54
C MET A 3 29.71 -26.15 -8.06
N ALA A 4 28.57 -25.86 -8.70
CA ALA A 4 27.97 -24.54 -8.65
C ALA A 4 27.65 -24.24 -7.17
N ASP A 5 28.42 -23.33 -6.60
CA ASP A 5 28.40 -23.00 -5.18
C ASP A 5 27.06 -22.33 -4.82
N ASN A 6 26.21 -23.05 -4.08
CA ASN A 6 24.96 -22.57 -3.47
C ASN A 6 25.15 -21.28 -2.65
N ASN A 7 26.38 -20.91 -2.28
CA ASN A 7 26.66 -19.62 -1.65
C ASN A 7 26.49 -18.41 -2.58
N SER A 8 26.67 -18.54 -3.89
CA SER A 8 26.54 -17.39 -4.81
C SER A 8 25.09 -16.92 -4.97
N VAL A 9 24.14 -17.86 -4.95
CA VAL A 9 22.69 -17.57 -4.91
C VAL A 9 22.29 -16.97 -3.55
N ASN A 10 22.87 -17.48 -2.46
CA ASN A 10 22.64 -16.95 -1.11
C ASN A 10 23.26 -15.55 -0.90
N VAL A 11 24.36 -15.23 -1.58
CA VAL A 11 25.01 -13.90 -1.53
C VAL A 11 24.25 -12.86 -2.35
N PHE A 12 23.62 -13.23 -3.47
CA PHE A 12 22.69 -12.35 -4.18
C PHE A 12 21.42 -12.09 -3.34
N LEU A 13 20.92 -13.11 -2.62
CA LEU A 13 19.83 -12.97 -1.64
C LEU A 13 20.17 -12.14 -0.39
N GLN A 14 21.45 -11.79 -0.18
CA GLN A 14 21.94 -11.04 0.98
C GLN A 14 22.03 -9.52 0.72
N ARG A 15 21.68 -9.03 -0.48
CA ARG A 15 21.45 -7.60 -0.70
C ARG A 15 20.07 -7.24 -0.12
N PRO A 16 19.96 -6.30 0.83
CA PRO A 16 18.65 -5.86 1.35
C PRO A 16 17.75 -5.29 0.25
N ASN A 17 18.33 -4.85 -0.87
CA ASN A 17 17.62 -4.40 -2.05
C ASN A 17 16.84 -5.54 -2.74
N ASP A 18 17.40 -6.76 -2.79
CA ASP A 18 16.86 -7.85 -3.61
C ASP A 18 15.68 -8.56 -2.91
N ARG A 19 15.74 -8.75 -1.58
CA ARG A 19 14.57 -9.21 -0.81
C ARG A 19 13.41 -8.22 -0.86
N MET A 20 13.70 -6.92 -0.86
CA MET A 20 12.69 -5.87 -0.89
C MET A 20 12.01 -5.76 -2.26
N ILE A 21 12.73 -6.09 -3.33
CA ILE A 21 12.19 -6.21 -4.70
C ILE A 21 11.31 -7.47 -4.81
N ILE A 22 11.76 -8.61 -4.30
CA ILE A 22 10.98 -9.87 -4.33
C ILE A 22 9.64 -9.72 -3.60
N VAL A 23 9.63 -9.14 -2.40
CA VAL A 23 8.39 -8.92 -1.64
C VAL A 23 7.43 -8.01 -2.39
N GLN A 24 7.91 -6.95 -3.06
CA GLN A 24 7.05 -6.10 -3.87
C GLN A 24 6.47 -6.81 -5.07
N ILE A 25 7.29 -7.57 -5.81
CA ILE A 25 6.82 -8.34 -6.96
C ILE A 25 5.73 -9.30 -6.50
N LEU A 26 5.91 -9.99 -5.36
CA LEU A 26 4.90 -10.87 -4.78
C LEU A 26 3.60 -10.13 -4.46
N VAL A 27 3.68 -8.95 -3.83
CA VAL A 27 2.49 -8.14 -3.49
C VAL A 27 1.79 -7.62 -4.75
N ILE A 28 2.54 -7.21 -5.78
CA ILE A 28 1.99 -6.78 -7.07
C ILE A 28 1.28 -7.95 -7.75
N ILE A 29 1.90 -9.13 -7.82
CA ILE A 29 1.27 -10.33 -8.37
C ILE A 29 -0.02 -10.65 -7.62
N PHE A 30 0.02 -10.64 -6.28
CA PHE A 30 -1.16 -10.88 -5.45
C PHE A 30 -2.26 -9.83 -5.68
N LEU A 31 -1.89 -8.55 -5.85
CA LEU A 31 -2.83 -7.49 -6.20
C LEU A 31 -3.44 -7.72 -7.59
N CYS A 32 -2.64 -8.09 -8.59
CA CYS A 32 -3.12 -8.41 -9.94
C CYS A 32 -4.10 -9.58 -9.92
N ILE A 33 -3.77 -10.66 -9.19
CA ILE A 33 -4.66 -11.81 -9.01
C ILE A 33 -5.98 -11.36 -8.36
N LYS A 34 -5.92 -10.52 -7.32
CA LYS A 34 -7.13 -9.96 -6.69
C LYS A 34 -7.97 -9.13 -7.66
N MET A 35 -7.35 -8.28 -8.48
CA MET A 35 -8.05 -7.48 -9.49
C MET A 35 -8.72 -8.37 -10.53
N PHE A 36 -8.03 -9.40 -11.00
CA PHE A 36 -8.58 -10.37 -11.95
C PHE A 36 -9.79 -11.11 -11.37
N ILE A 37 -9.67 -11.63 -10.14
CA ILE A 37 -10.77 -12.32 -9.45
C ILE A 37 -11.96 -11.37 -9.25
N LEU A 38 -11.71 -10.14 -8.80
CA LEU A 38 -12.77 -9.14 -8.60
C LEU A 38 -13.50 -8.82 -9.90
N LEU A 39 -12.75 -8.60 -10.99
CA LEU A 39 -13.31 -8.32 -12.31
C LEU A 39 -14.18 -9.49 -12.77
N PHE A 40 -13.64 -10.71 -12.71
CA PHE A 40 -14.34 -11.92 -13.10
C PHE A 40 -15.65 -12.15 -12.32
N VAL A 41 -15.63 -11.99 -10.98
CA VAL A 41 -16.83 -12.12 -10.15
C VAL A 41 -17.85 -11.02 -10.45
N SER A 42 -17.38 -9.78 -10.71
CA SER A 42 -18.24 -8.66 -11.06
C SER A 42 -18.91 -8.87 -12.42
N ASP A 43 -18.17 -9.34 -13.42
CA ASP A 43 -18.68 -9.66 -14.75
C ASP A 43 -19.73 -10.77 -14.69
N ILE A 44 -19.47 -11.84 -13.92
CA ILE A 44 -20.46 -12.90 -13.66
C ILE A 44 -21.74 -12.31 -13.05
N LEU A 45 -21.61 -11.46 -12.03
CA LEU A 45 -22.76 -10.85 -11.37
C LEU A 45 -23.56 -9.96 -12.32
N VAL A 46 -22.88 -9.20 -13.18
CA VAL A 46 -23.51 -8.36 -14.20
C VAL A 46 -24.21 -9.21 -15.27
N ILE A 47 -23.59 -10.29 -15.74
CA ILE A 47 -24.20 -11.22 -16.71
C ILE A 47 -25.47 -11.85 -16.10
N LEU A 48 -25.41 -12.32 -14.86
CA LEU A 48 -26.57 -12.87 -14.16
C LEU A 48 -27.71 -11.85 -14.02
N THR A 49 -27.36 -10.58 -13.77
CA THR A 49 -28.32 -9.48 -13.68
C THR A 49 -28.93 -9.16 -15.06
N TYR A 50 -28.11 -9.15 -16.12
CA TYR A 50 -28.53 -8.88 -17.49
C TYR A 50 -29.53 -9.93 -18.00
N PHE A 51 -29.31 -11.20 -17.71
CA PHE A 51 -30.24 -12.28 -18.05
C PHE A 51 -31.41 -12.44 -17.05
N HIS A 52 -31.53 -11.56 -16.05
CA HIS A 52 -32.54 -11.62 -14.99
C HIS A 52 -32.59 -12.98 -14.27
N PHE A 53 -31.45 -13.64 -14.10
CA PHE A 53 -31.38 -14.94 -13.43
C PHE A 53 -31.53 -14.76 -11.91
N ALA A 54 -32.59 -15.33 -11.34
CA ALA A 54 -32.85 -15.23 -9.91
C ALA A 54 -32.06 -16.29 -9.12
N ILE A 55 -31.33 -15.84 -8.11
CA ILE A 55 -30.48 -16.69 -7.25
C ILE A 55 -31.02 -16.61 -5.82
N GLN A 56 -30.76 -17.65 -5.02
CA GLN A 56 -31.07 -17.62 -3.59
C GLN A 56 -30.33 -16.47 -2.90
N VAL A 57 -31.05 -15.73 -2.05
CA VAL A 57 -30.52 -14.55 -1.36
C VAL A 57 -29.27 -14.88 -0.53
N TRP A 58 -29.19 -16.04 0.13
CA TRP A 58 -27.98 -16.40 0.88
C TRP A 58 -26.73 -16.51 -0.02
N LEU A 59 -26.85 -16.98 -1.27
CA LEU A 59 -25.72 -17.14 -2.18
C LEU A 59 -25.27 -15.77 -2.67
N CYS A 60 -26.25 -14.91 -2.98
CA CYS A 60 -26.01 -13.53 -3.34
C CYS A 60 -25.27 -12.77 -2.23
N ILE A 61 -25.63 -12.99 -0.97
CA ILE A 61 -24.95 -12.39 0.19
C ILE A 61 -23.51 -12.86 0.24
N ILE A 62 -23.23 -14.17 0.11
CA ILE A 62 -21.86 -14.70 0.11
C ILE A 62 -21.03 -14.05 -1.00
N ILE A 63 -21.54 -14.02 -2.23
CA ILE A 63 -20.85 -13.40 -3.38
C ILE A 63 -20.58 -11.92 -3.09
N THR A 64 -21.57 -11.19 -2.58
CA THR A 64 -21.44 -9.76 -2.30
C THR A 64 -20.43 -9.48 -1.18
N ILE A 65 -20.33 -10.36 -0.16
CA ILE A 65 -19.31 -10.24 0.90
C ILE A 65 -17.91 -10.27 0.28
N PHE A 66 -17.63 -11.22 -0.61
CA PHE A 66 -16.34 -11.29 -1.30
C PHE A 66 -16.05 -10.03 -2.12
N VAL A 67 -17.02 -9.56 -2.91
CA VAL A 67 -16.87 -8.35 -3.74
C VAL A 67 -16.60 -7.11 -2.88
N LEU A 68 -17.37 -6.89 -1.83
CA LEU A 68 -17.18 -5.76 -0.91
C LEU A 68 -15.81 -5.83 -0.23
N MET A 69 -15.41 -7.03 0.20
CA MET A 69 -14.11 -7.27 0.82
C MET A 69 -12.94 -6.88 -0.06
N TYR A 70 -12.93 -7.34 -1.31
CA TYR A 70 -11.87 -6.99 -2.25
C TYR A 70 -11.86 -5.49 -2.59
N THR A 71 -13.03 -4.86 -2.64
CA THR A 71 -13.16 -3.42 -2.94
C THR A 71 -12.51 -2.56 -1.85
N PHE A 72 -12.68 -2.90 -0.56
CA PHE A 72 -12.05 -2.15 0.54
C PHE A 72 -10.58 -2.54 0.78
N VAL A 73 -10.16 -3.79 0.57
CA VAL A 73 -8.76 -4.19 0.84
C VAL A 73 -7.78 -3.59 -0.17
N THR A 74 -8.20 -3.43 -1.42
CA THR A 74 -7.36 -3.01 -2.55
C THR A 74 -6.71 -1.63 -2.35
N PRO A 75 -7.46 -0.55 -2.12
CA PRO A 75 -6.86 0.77 -2.03
C PRO A 75 -6.02 0.90 -0.75
N VAL A 76 -6.39 0.29 0.39
CA VAL A 76 -5.54 0.30 1.60
C VAL A 76 -4.20 -0.38 1.32
N THR A 77 -4.22 -1.55 0.69
CA THR A 77 -2.99 -2.27 0.34
C THR A 77 -2.10 -1.42 -0.58
N LEU A 78 -2.69 -0.73 -1.56
CA LEU A 78 -1.96 0.17 -2.46
C LEU A 78 -1.34 1.35 -1.71
N THR A 79 -2.05 1.99 -0.78
CA THR A 79 -1.50 3.08 0.03
C THR A 79 -0.36 2.63 0.93
N ALA A 80 -0.47 1.45 1.55
CA ALA A 80 0.59 0.88 2.37
C ALA A 80 1.87 0.65 1.55
N MET A 81 1.74 0.11 0.32
CA MET A 81 2.89 -0.06 -0.59
C MET A 81 3.57 1.27 -0.93
N THR A 82 2.81 2.34 -1.17
CA THR A 82 3.40 3.67 -1.44
C THR A 82 4.14 4.23 -0.23
N LEU A 83 3.61 3.99 0.99
CA LEU A 83 4.23 4.43 2.23
C LEU A 83 5.53 3.68 2.53
N GLU A 84 5.57 2.37 2.29
CA GLU A 84 6.78 1.56 2.43
C GLU A 84 7.92 2.07 1.53
N ARG A 85 7.61 2.40 0.27
CA ARG A 85 8.60 3.00 -0.66
C ARG A 85 9.09 4.35 -0.19
N TYR A 86 8.19 5.20 0.31
CA TYR A 86 8.56 6.49 0.89
C TYR A 86 9.54 6.33 2.06
N VAL A 87 9.26 5.42 3.00
CA VAL A 87 10.14 5.18 4.17
C VAL A 87 11.51 4.65 3.74
N ALA A 88 11.55 3.75 2.75
CA ALA A 88 12.81 3.22 2.22
C ALA A 88 13.68 4.31 1.57
N ILE A 89 13.07 5.25 0.84
CA ILE A 89 13.77 6.36 0.19
C ILE A 89 14.23 7.40 1.21
N CYS A 90 13.37 7.72 2.18
CA CYS A 90 13.60 8.84 3.10
C CYS A 90 14.41 8.45 4.34
N MET A 91 14.41 7.17 4.75
CA MET A 91 15.11 6.68 5.96
C MET A 91 15.88 5.36 5.72
N PRO A 92 16.88 5.35 4.82
CA PRO A 92 17.58 4.12 4.45
C PRO A 92 18.32 3.44 5.62
N LEU A 93 18.89 4.20 6.57
CA LEU A 93 19.68 3.64 7.69
C LEU A 93 18.84 3.03 8.82
N ARG A 94 17.56 3.39 8.96
CA ARG A 94 16.68 2.87 10.04
C ARG A 94 15.74 1.75 9.56
N HIS A 95 15.74 1.48 8.26
CA HIS A 95 14.96 0.43 7.63
C HIS A 95 15.29 -0.96 8.18
N GLY A 96 16.56 -1.21 8.55
CA GLY A 96 17.00 -2.48 9.15
C GLY A 96 16.50 -2.76 10.58
N GLN A 97 16.13 -1.72 11.36
CA GLN A 97 15.63 -1.88 12.73
C GLN A 97 14.09 -1.80 12.83
N LEU A 98 13.42 -1.15 11.87
CA LEU A 98 11.96 -1.01 11.82
C LEU A 98 11.27 -2.17 11.06
N CYS A 99 11.96 -2.81 10.10
CA CYS A 99 11.45 -3.97 9.37
C CYS A 99 11.69 -5.29 10.11
N SER A 100 11.26 -5.37 11.38
CA SER A 100 11.10 -6.67 12.04
C SER A 100 9.86 -7.37 11.50
N THR A 101 9.93 -8.69 11.25
CA THR A 101 8.80 -9.52 10.78
C THR A 101 7.52 -9.30 11.61
N ARG A 102 7.68 -9.03 12.91
CA ARG A 102 6.59 -8.73 13.83
C ARG A 102 5.87 -7.42 13.50
N SER A 103 6.59 -6.37 13.11
CA SER A 103 6.00 -5.08 12.74
C SER A 103 5.22 -5.18 11.43
N THR A 104 5.70 -5.95 10.46
CA THR A 104 5.00 -6.20 9.19
C THR A 104 3.69 -6.97 9.42
N MET A 105 3.70 -7.97 10.30
CA MET A 105 2.47 -8.70 10.68
C MET A 105 1.42 -7.78 11.30
N TYR A 106 1.82 -6.87 12.20
CA TYR A 106 0.90 -5.86 12.74
C TYR A 106 0.35 -4.93 11.66
N CYS A 107 1.17 -4.47 10.71
CA CYS A 107 0.69 -3.65 9.60
C CYS A 107 -0.35 -4.39 8.74
N ILE A 108 -0.08 -5.66 8.39
CA ILE A 108 -1.03 -6.49 7.61
C ILE A 108 -2.34 -6.66 8.37
N LEU A 109 -2.28 -6.96 9.67
CA LEU A 109 -3.46 -7.10 10.52
C LEU A 109 -4.26 -5.80 10.61
N ILE A 110 -3.61 -4.65 10.73
CA ILE A 110 -4.28 -3.34 10.74
C ILE A 110 -4.93 -3.06 9.39
N ILE A 111 -4.21 -3.29 8.28
CA ILE A 111 -4.72 -3.08 6.91
C ILE A 111 -5.98 -3.93 6.67
N HIS A 112 -5.91 -5.21 7.02
CA HIS A 112 -7.05 -6.12 6.88
C HIS A 112 -8.18 -5.73 7.84
N GLY A 113 -7.90 -5.47 9.11
CA GLY A 113 -8.89 -5.07 10.11
C GLY A 113 -9.68 -3.81 9.73
N VAL A 114 -8.99 -2.75 9.27
CA VAL A 114 -9.63 -1.52 8.77
C VAL A 114 -10.51 -1.80 7.56
N SER A 115 -10.10 -2.73 6.68
CA SER A 115 -10.87 -3.12 5.51
C SER A 115 -12.09 -4.00 5.86
N PHE A 116 -12.03 -4.79 6.92
CA PHE A 116 -13.13 -5.61 7.45
C PHE A 116 -14.22 -4.80 8.17
N ALA A 117 -13.84 -3.71 8.82
CA ALA A 117 -14.78 -2.85 9.56
C ALA A 117 -16.03 -2.42 8.75
N PRO A 118 -15.94 -1.84 7.54
CA PRO A 118 -17.11 -1.43 6.78
C PRO A 118 -18.01 -2.62 6.37
N CYS A 119 -17.42 -3.77 6.01
CA CYS A 119 -18.19 -4.97 5.67
C CYS A 119 -18.96 -5.51 6.87
N ILE A 120 -18.34 -5.57 8.05
CA ILE A 120 -19.00 -6.02 9.27
C ILE A 120 -20.18 -5.10 9.61
N ILE A 121 -20.00 -3.79 9.50
CA ILE A 121 -21.07 -2.81 9.78
C ILE A 121 -22.24 -2.99 8.82
N ILE A 122 -21.99 -3.07 7.50
CA ILE A 122 -23.04 -3.23 6.49
C ILE A 122 -23.80 -4.55 6.68
N LEU A 123 -23.08 -5.65 6.91
CA LEU A 123 -23.68 -6.96 7.11
C LEU A 123 -24.48 -7.03 8.41
N SER A 124 -23.94 -6.51 9.52
CA SER A 124 -24.63 -6.55 10.81
C SER A 124 -25.94 -5.76 10.77
N MET A 125 -25.97 -4.59 10.12
CA MET A 125 -27.20 -3.83 9.91
C MET A 125 -28.22 -4.61 9.08
N PHE A 126 -27.79 -5.30 8.02
CA PHE A 126 -28.66 -6.13 7.19
C PHE A 126 -29.23 -7.32 7.97
N PHE A 127 -28.36 -8.08 8.66
CA PHE A 127 -28.76 -9.23 9.47
C PHE A 127 -29.71 -8.84 10.62
N ALA A 128 -29.50 -7.69 11.25
CA ALA A 128 -30.39 -7.19 12.31
C ALA A 128 -31.78 -6.78 11.79
N THR A 129 -31.89 -6.43 10.50
CA THR A 129 -33.13 -5.91 9.91
C THR A 129 -34.00 -7.01 9.28
N VAL A 130 -33.38 -8.06 8.74
CA VAL A 130 -34.03 -9.04 7.86
C VAL A 130 -34.40 -10.32 8.61
N SER A 131 -35.58 -10.88 8.31
CA SER A 131 -36.02 -12.17 8.86
C SER A 131 -35.42 -13.38 8.14
N LEU A 132 -35.28 -14.51 8.84
CA LEU A 132 -34.67 -15.75 8.30
C LEU A 132 -35.37 -16.29 7.04
N ASN A 133 -36.67 -16.04 6.88
CA ASN A 133 -37.44 -16.48 5.71
C ASN A 133 -37.05 -15.75 4.42
N PHE A 134 -36.48 -14.55 4.53
CA PHE A 134 -36.03 -13.78 3.39
C PHE A 134 -34.82 -14.43 2.68
N TYR A 135 -33.97 -15.16 3.41
CA TYR A 135 -32.76 -15.80 2.86
C TYR A 135 -33.05 -16.95 1.88
N ARG A 136 -34.23 -17.58 2.01
CA ARG A 136 -34.67 -18.68 1.15
C ARG A 136 -35.38 -18.20 -0.12
N LYS A 137 -35.63 -16.90 -0.26
CA LYS A 137 -36.26 -16.33 -1.46
C LYS A 137 -35.26 -16.28 -2.62
N TYR A 138 -35.80 -16.35 -3.83
CA TYR A 138 -35.05 -16.14 -5.07
C TYR A 138 -35.24 -14.69 -5.51
N MET A 139 -34.14 -13.97 -5.67
CA MET A 139 -34.11 -12.57 -6.11
C MET A 139 -32.95 -12.35 -7.08
N ILE A 140 -33.01 -11.27 -7.85
CA ILE A 140 -31.90 -10.84 -8.69
C ILE A 140 -30.81 -10.28 -7.76
N CYS A 141 -29.57 -10.73 -7.95
CA CYS A 141 -28.48 -10.35 -7.07
C CYS A 141 -27.96 -8.96 -7.43
N THR A 142 -28.42 -7.93 -6.72
CA THR A 142 -27.95 -6.54 -6.86
C THR A 142 -27.45 -6.01 -5.53
N VAL A 143 -26.58 -5.00 -5.57
CA VAL A 143 -26.09 -4.33 -4.35
C VAL A 143 -27.23 -3.57 -3.64
N GLU A 144 -28.29 -3.23 -4.38
CA GLU A 144 -29.51 -2.58 -3.88
C GLU A 144 -30.33 -3.50 -2.96
N LEU A 145 -30.11 -4.82 -3.01
CA LEU A 145 -30.74 -5.79 -2.09
C LEU A 145 -30.46 -5.46 -0.61
N PHE A 146 -29.33 -4.80 -0.34
CA PHE A 146 -28.96 -4.38 1.01
C PHE A 146 -29.61 -3.06 1.45
N ILE A 147 -30.42 -2.42 0.60
CA ILE A 147 -31.13 -1.17 0.88
C ILE A 147 -32.60 -1.50 1.14
N LEU A 148 -32.91 -1.90 2.38
CA LEU A 148 -34.30 -2.14 2.80
C LEU A 148 -34.99 -0.84 3.24
N TYR A 149 -34.21 0.05 3.87
CA TYR A 149 -34.70 1.32 4.41
C TYR A 149 -33.79 2.46 3.99
N ARG A 150 -34.35 3.68 3.89
CA ARG A 150 -33.61 4.88 3.47
C ARG A 150 -32.41 5.21 4.36
N TRP A 151 -32.46 4.87 5.66
CA TRP A 151 -31.35 5.12 6.58
C TRP A 151 -30.12 4.23 6.29
N GLN A 152 -30.29 3.04 5.72
CA GLN A 152 -29.19 2.14 5.39
C GLN A 152 -28.34 2.68 4.24
N ASP A 153 -28.99 3.29 3.25
CA ASP A 153 -28.29 3.96 2.14
C ASP A 153 -27.46 5.15 2.63
N GLN A 154 -28.03 5.98 3.52
CA GLN A 154 -27.32 7.11 4.12
C GLN A 154 -26.08 6.65 4.89
N VAL A 155 -26.19 5.60 5.71
CA VAL A 155 -25.05 5.05 6.45
C VAL A 155 -24.00 4.47 5.49
N ARG A 156 -24.41 3.69 4.48
CA ARG A 156 -23.50 3.13 3.47
C ARG A 156 -22.73 4.24 2.74
N SER A 157 -23.43 5.28 2.29
CA SER A 157 -22.84 6.42 1.59
C SER A 157 -21.86 7.16 2.50
N ALA A 158 -22.24 7.42 3.75
CA ALA A 158 -21.35 8.03 4.75
C ALA A 158 -20.09 7.20 5.00
N ILE A 159 -20.19 5.87 5.09
CA ILE A 159 -19.05 4.96 5.25
C ILE A 159 -18.09 5.07 4.05
N HIS A 160 -18.61 5.02 2.81
CA HIS A 160 -17.78 5.10 1.61
C HIS A 160 -17.12 6.47 1.48
N GLN A 161 -17.84 7.56 1.79
CA GLN A 161 -17.28 8.91 1.80
C GLN A 161 -16.18 9.05 2.84
N PHE A 162 -16.41 8.59 4.08
CA PHE A 162 -15.42 8.64 5.15
C PHE A 162 -14.15 7.84 4.78
N TYR A 163 -14.33 6.64 4.23
CA TYR A 163 -13.23 5.81 3.77
C TYR A 163 -12.42 6.51 2.66
N PHE A 164 -13.09 7.11 1.68
CA PHE A 164 -12.44 7.87 0.62
C PHE A 164 -11.68 9.10 1.16
N LEU A 165 -12.22 9.79 2.16
CA LEU A 165 -11.55 10.91 2.82
C LEU A 165 -10.26 10.46 3.53
N ILE A 166 -10.31 9.37 4.30
CA ILE A 166 -9.12 8.80 4.94
C ILE A 166 -8.05 8.49 3.90
N MET A 167 -8.43 7.82 2.81
CA MET A 167 -7.49 7.46 1.74
C MET A 167 -6.87 8.69 1.08
N ARG A 168 -7.66 9.73 0.81
CA ARG A 168 -7.15 11.00 0.28
C ARG A 168 -6.15 11.67 1.23
N ILE A 169 -6.44 11.71 2.53
CA ILE A 169 -5.54 12.31 3.53
C ILE A 169 -4.20 11.56 3.55
N ILE A 170 -4.22 10.22 3.52
CA ILE A 170 -3.01 9.39 3.49
C ILE A 170 -2.18 9.65 2.23
N ILE A 171 -2.82 9.75 1.06
CA ILE A 171 -2.13 10.02 -0.22
C ILE A 171 -1.52 11.42 -0.21
N ILE A 172 -2.26 12.45 0.19
CA ILE A 172 -1.77 13.83 0.27
C ILE A 172 -0.60 13.92 1.24
N PHE A 173 -0.72 13.33 2.43
CA PHE A 173 0.35 13.29 3.41
C PHE A 173 1.61 12.64 2.83
N SER A 174 1.46 11.49 2.18
CA SER A 174 2.58 10.79 1.54
C SER A 174 3.24 11.64 0.45
N TYR A 175 2.45 12.28 -0.42
CA TYR A 175 2.92 13.15 -1.49
C TYR A 175 3.67 14.39 -0.97
N VAL A 176 3.13 15.07 0.04
CA VAL A 176 3.78 16.24 0.67
C VAL A 176 5.14 15.87 1.25
N GLN A 177 5.27 14.68 1.81
CA GLN A 177 6.56 14.24 2.36
C GLN A 177 7.56 13.88 1.26
N ILE A 178 7.11 13.22 0.18
CA ILE A 178 7.95 12.91 -1.00
C ILE A 178 8.47 14.20 -1.64
N THR A 179 7.60 15.20 -1.85
CA THR A 179 7.99 16.47 -2.49
C THR A 179 8.98 17.28 -1.66
N LYS A 180 8.93 17.20 -0.32
CA LYS A 180 9.94 17.84 0.55
C LYS A 180 11.34 17.24 0.32
N VAL A 181 11.44 15.92 0.27
CA VAL A 181 12.71 15.22 0.04
C VAL A 181 13.22 15.45 -1.38
N ALA A 182 12.34 15.39 -2.38
CA ALA A 182 12.69 15.65 -3.77
C ALA A 182 13.21 17.09 -3.97
N LYS A 183 12.56 18.09 -3.37
CA LYS A 183 13.02 19.49 -3.43
C LYS A 183 14.37 19.69 -2.76
N ALA A 184 14.62 19.03 -1.63
CA ALA A 184 15.92 19.09 -0.96
C ALA A 184 17.03 18.47 -1.81
N LEU A 185 16.78 17.30 -2.43
CA LEU A 185 17.72 16.66 -3.35
C LEU A 185 17.99 17.52 -4.58
N LEU A 186 16.95 18.13 -5.17
CA LEU A 186 17.06 19.00 -6.34
C LEU A 186 17.90 20.25 -6.03
N LEU A 187 17.65 20.93 -4.90
CA LEU A 187 18.45 22.06 -4.45
C LEU A 187 19.92 21.67 -4.24
N CYS A 188 20.14 20.50 -3.65
CA CYS A 188 21.48 19.95 -3.44
C CYS A 188 22.19 19.71 -4.76
N LEU A 189 21.53 19.08 -5.74
CA LEU A 189 22.05 18.84 -7.08
C LEU A 189 22.43 20.16 -7.80
N ILE A 190 21.52 21.14 -7.82
CA ILE A 190 21.75 22.42 -8.50
C ILE A 190 22.93 23.19 -7.89
N TYR A 191 23.12 23.13 -6.57
CA TYR A 191 24.19 23.88 -5.89
C TYR A 191 25.53 23.15 -5.86
N ILE A 192 25.51 21.82 -5.72
CA ILE A 192 26.72 20.99 -5.57
C ILE A 192 27.29 20.56 -6.92
N VAL A 193 26.46 20.20 -7.91
CA VAL A 193 26.95 19.74 -9.23
C VAL A 193 27.89 20.75 -9.90
N PRO A 194 27.59 22.06 -10.01
CA PRO A 194 28.53 22.99 -10.63
C PRO A 194 29.83 23.18 -9.82
N ARG A 195 29.79 23.06 -8.49
CA ARG A 195 30.99 23.15 -7.62
C ARG A 195 31.83 21.87 -7.64
N CYS A 196 31.22 20.72 -7.89
CA CYS A 196 31.90 19.43 -7.99
C CYS A 196 32.34 19.10 -9.42
N LEU A 197 31.90 19.86 -10.43
CA LEU A 197 32.28 19.64 -11.82
C LEU A 197 33.80 19.83 -12.04
N SER A 198 34.42 20.83 -11.40
CA SER A 198 35.87 21.06 -11.52
C SER A 198 36.69 19.91 -10.89
N PRO A 199 36.45 19.48 -9.63
CA PRO A 199 37.13 18.30 -9.07
C PRO A 199 36.82 16.98 -9.77
N LEU A 200 35.62 16.81 -10.35
CA LEU A 200 35.22 15.60 -11.07
C LEU A 200 35.92 15.47 -12.42
N ILE A 201 36.09 16.57 -13.17
CA ILE A 201 36.86 16.60 -14.42
C ILE A 201 38.34 16.25 -14.17
N TYR A 202 38.93 16.73 -13.06
CA TYR A 202 40.33 16.43 -12.71
C TYR A 202 40.53 15.11 -11.95
N GLY A 203 39.51 14.60 -11.23
CA GLY A 203 39.59 13.46 -10.31
C GLY A 203 39.06 12.12 -10.84
N LEU A 204 38.43 12.08 -12.03
CA LEU A 204 37.94 10.85 -12.68
C LEU A 204 39.06 9.86 -13.09
N ARG A 205 40.32 10.21 -12.84
CA ARG A 205 41.51 9.38 -13.05
C ARG A 205 41.97 8.64 -11.78
N ASP A 206 41.40 8.95 -10.60
CA ASP A 206 41.86 8.40 -9.31
C ASP A 206 40.76 7.64 -8.53
N GLU A 207 41.08 6.43 -8.07
CA GLU A 207 40.16 5.53 -7.33
C GLU A 207 39.62 6.13 -6.01
N LYS A 208 40.31 7.13 -5.45
CA LYS A 208 39.91 7.83 -4.22
C LYS A 208 38.66 8.71 -4.42
N PHE A 209 38.40 9.17 -5.64
CA PHE A 209 37.28 10.07 -5.95
C PHE A 209 35.93 9.34 -5.93
N PHE A 210 35.91 8.07 -6.35
CA PHE A 210 34.71 7.23 -6.30
C PHE A 210 34.22 6.98 -4.86
N PHE A 211 35.14 6.85 -3.90
CA PHE A 211 34.81 6.68 -2.48
C PHE A 211 34.23 7.97 -1.87
N ALA A 212 34.72 9.14 -2.29
CA ALA A 212 34.21 10.44 -1.85
C ALA A 212 32.78 10.72 -2.34
N LEU A 213 32.44 10.34 -3.58
CA LEU A 213 31.09 10.47 -4.14
C LEU A 213 30.06 9.62 -3.37
N LYS A 214 30.45 8.40 -2.96
CA LYS A 214 29.65 7.51 -2.11
C LYS A 214 29.41 8.11 -0.73
N ASN A 215 30.41 8.79 -0.16
CA ASN A 215 30.30 9.51 1.11
C ASN A 215 29.49 10.82 0.99
N LEU A 216 29.50 11.50 -0.15
CA LEU A 216 28.72 12.71 -0.40
C LEU A 216 27.21 12.41 -0.43
N PHE A 217 26.80 11.33 -1.11
CA PHE A 217 25.42 10.81 -1.03
C PHE A 217 25.03 10.42 0.41
N CYS A 218 25.98 9.88 1.18
CA CYS A 218 25.79 9.56 2.60
C CYS A 218 25.65 10.82 3.48
N CYS A 219 26.37 11.90 3.16
CA CYS A 219 26.36 13.17 3.91
C CYS A 219 25.08 13.99 3.65
N VAL A 220 24.55 13.99 2.41
CA VAL A 220 23.26 14.62 2.08
C VAL A 220 22.10 13.97 2.85
N CYS A 221 22.16 12.65 3.11
CA CYS A 221 21.20 11.96 3.97
C CYS A 221 21.32 12.37 5.45
N HIS A 222 22.53 12.70 5.94
CA HIS A 222 22.77 13.06 7.34
C HIS A 222 22.27 14.48 7.69
N VAL A 223 22.41 15.44 6.77
CA VAL A 223 21.98 16.84 6.98
C VAL A 223 20.45 16.97 6.99
N LEU A 224 19.73 16.19 6.17
CA LEU A 224 18.26 16.22 6.12
C LEU A 224 17.58 15.65 7.38
N PHE A 225 18.24 14.74 8.11
CA PHE A 225 17.66 14.10 9.30
C PHE A 225 17.94 14.80 10.63
N TYR A 226 19.06 15.54 10.75
CA TYR A 226 19.39 16.21 12.01
C TYR A 226 18.60 17.52 12.24
N CYS A 227 18.04 18.13 11.19
CA CYS A 227 17.33 19.42 11.30
C CYS A 227 15.86 19.31 11.77
N LYS A 228 15.37 18.12 12.16
CA LYS A 228 14.06 17.98 12.83
C LYS A 228 14.16 17.64 14.33
N LYS A 229 15.37 17.52 14.89
CA LYS A 229 15.56 17.17 16.32
C LYS A 229 16.43 18.13 17.13
N ARG A 230 16.50 19.41 16.76
CA ARG A 230 16.91 20.48 17.68
C ARG A 230 16.01 21.70 17.53
N LYS A 231 15.01 21.81 18.40
CA LYS A 231 14.74 23.12 19.03
C LYS A 231 15.56 23.16 20.33
N PRO A 232 16.08 24.33 20.72
CA PRO A 232 17.25 24.46 21.56
C PRO A 232 16.89 24.26 23.04
N LEU A 233 17.74 23.55 23.77
CA LEU A 233 17.92 23.81 25.19
C LEU A 233 19.41 24.06 25.38
N CYS A 234 19.77 25.35 25.31
CA CYS A 234 20.99 25.87 25.91
C CYS A 234 20.71 26.01 27.41
N ILE A 235 21.42 25.24 28.21
CA ILE A 235 21.97 25.66 29.50
C ILE A 235 23.43 25.20 29.47
#